data_AF-A0A0X1T3H9-F1
#
_entry.id   AF-A0A0X1T3H9-F1
#
_cell.length_a   1.000
_cell.length_b   1.000
_cell.length_c   1.000
_cell.angle_alpha   90.00
_cell.angle_beta   90.00
_cell.angle_gamma   90.00
#
_symmetry.space_group_name_H-M   'P 1'
#
loop_
_entity.id
_entity.type
_entity.pdbx_description
1 polymer ?
#
loop_
_entity_poly.entity_id
_entity_poly.type
_entity_poly.pdbx_seq_one_letter_code
_entity_poly.pdbx_strand_id
1 'polypeptide(L)' 'MLEVVPVALEFLREDFLAGFKYDGELIVALGELSSEFWSENRVMADEVFLIVDSFVYSGIDASLAIDILVLKERTRGR' A
#
# COMPACT_ATOMS: atom_id res chain seq x y z
N MET A 1 -9.30 14.59 0.79
CA MET A 1 -8.24 13.85 1.52
C MET A 1 -7.07 13.58 0.59
N LEU A 2 -6.38 14.61 0.10
CA LEU A 2 -5.25 14.45 -0.84
C LEU A 2 -3.88 14.46 -0.16
N GLU A 3 -3.80 14.81 1.12
CA GLU A 3 -2.52 15.04 1.81
C GLU A 3 -1.99 13.81 2.58
N VAL A 4 -2.80 12.76 2.74
CA VAL A 4 -2.43 11.62 3.62
C VAL A 4 -1.62 10.55 2.87
N VAL A 5 -1.93 10.29 1.60
CA VAL A 5 -1.26 9.24 0.82
C VAL A 5 0.23 9.55 0.57
N PRO A 6 0.63 10.79 0.20
CA PRO A 6 2.05 11.12 0.10
C PRO A 6 2.82 10.91 1.41
N VAL A 7 2.21 11.23 2.55
CA VAL A 7 2.82 10.99 3.87
C VAL A 7 2.93 9.50 4.15
N ALA A 8 1.88 8.73 3.86
CA ALA A 8 1.90 7.27 3.98
C ALA A 8 3.00 6.61 3.12
N LEU A 9 3.25 7.15 1.92
CA LEU A 9 4.31 6.68 1.05
C LEU A 9 5.70 6.89 1.66
N GLU A 10 5.96 8.04 2.28
CA GLU A 10 7.23 8.28 2.99
C GLU A 10 7.42 7.26 4.13
N PHE A 11 6.37 7.02 4.93
CA PHE A 11 6.44 6.01 5.99
C PHE A 11 6.72 4.60 5.45
N LEU A 12 6.09 4.18 4.35
CA LEU A 12 6.34 2.87 3.74
C LEU A 12 7.75 2.73 3.14
N ARG A 13 8.37 3.83 2.70
CA ARG A 13 9.75 3.84 2.19
C ARG A 13 10.76 3.63 3.32
N GLU A 14 10.49 4.20 4.49
CA GLU A 14 11.34 4.06 5.67
C GLU A 14 11.13 2.70 6.36
N ASP A 15 9.88 2.29 6.51
CA ASP A 15 9.48 1.02 7.13
C ASP A 15 8.32 0.40 6.36
N PHE A 16 8.62 -0.65 5.60
CA PHE A 16 7.60 -1.35 4.82
C PHE A 16 6.50 -1.96 5.69
N LEU A 17 6.81 -2.31 6.94
CA LEU A 17 5.85 -2.86 7.90
C LEU A 17 5.23 -1.78 8.80
N ALA A 18 5.32 -0.50 8.40
CA ALA A 18 4.80 0.62 9.17
C ALA A 18 3.35 0.36 9.65
N GLY A 19 3.17 0.56 10.95
CA GLY A 19 1.91 0.39 11.63
C GLY A 19 2.02 0.80 13.09
N PHE A 20 0.88 1.15 13.70
CA PHE A 20 0.82 1.55 15.10
C PHE A 20 0.38 0.38 16.00
N LYS A 21 -0.64 -0.36 15.58
CA LYS A 21 -1.21 -1.48 16.35
C LYS A 21 -0.57 -2.81 16.00
N TYR A 22 -0.18 -2.99 14.74
CA TYR A 22 0.40 -4.21 14.20
C TYR A 22 1.20 -3.91 12.93
N ASP A 23 2.16 -4.79 12.62
CA ASP A 23 3.02 -4.69 11.44
C ASP A 23 2.18 -4.75 10.15
N GLY A 24 2.39 -3.80 9.26
CA GLY A 24 1.68 -3.69 7.99
C GLY A 24 0.31 -3.02 8.07
N GLU A 25 -0.09 -2.43 9.22
CA GLU A 25 -1.35 -1.69 9.36
C GLU A 25 -1.51 -0.61 8.28
N LEU A 26 -0.42 0.06 7.88
CA LEU A 26 -0.47 1.08 6.82
C LEU A 26 -0.79 0.49 5.44
N ILE A 27 -0.25 -0.70 5.13
CA ILE A 27 -0.56 -1.42 3.89
C ILE A 27 -2.04 -1.78 3.86
N VAL A 28 -2.57 -2.32 4.96
CA VAL A 28 -3.99 -2.65 5.09
C VAL A 28 -4.85 -1.40 4.89
N ALA A 29 -4.52 -0.30 5.57
CA ALA A 29 -5.27 0.95 5.47
C ALA A 29 -5.29 1.53 4.04
N LEU A 30 -4.15 1.51 3.33
CA LEU A 30 -4.10 1.90 1.92
C LEU A 30 -4.92 0.93 1.04
N GLY A 31 -4.90 -0.36 1.39
CA GLY A 31 -5.71 -1.40 0.77
C GLY A 31 -7.21 -1.18 0.93
N GLU A 32 -7.68 -0.39 1.90
CA GLU A 32 -9.11 -0.08 2.06
C GLU A 32 -9.60 1.06 1.14
N LEU A 33 -8.70 1.90 0.62
CA LEU A 33 -9.02 2.98 -0.31
C LEU A 33 -9.63 2.44 -1.61
N SER A 34 -10.68 3.09 -2.12
CA SER A 34 -11.45 2.58 -3.25
C SER A 34 -10.67 2.58 -4.56
N SER A 35 -11.07 1.73 -5.51
CA SER A 35 -10.46 1.69 -6.84
C SER A 35 -10.66 3.02 -7.59
N GLU A 36 -11.78 3.71 -7.37
CA GLU A 36 -12.04 5.05 -7.93
C GLU A 36 -11.01 6.05 -7.45
N PHE A 37 -10.70 6.07 -6.14
CA PHE A 37 -9.66 6.94 -5.58
C PHE A 37 -8.31 6.72 -6.29
N TRP A 38 -7.89 5.46 -6.45
CA TRP A 38 -6.62 5.15 -7.13
C TRP A 38 -6.66 5.51 -8.62
N SER A 39 -7.79 5.33 -9.27
CA SER A 39 -7.97 5.70 -10.68
C SER A 39 -7.91 7.21 -10.91
N GLU A 40 -8.39 8.02 -9.96
CA GLU A 40 -8.31 9.48 -10.00
C GLU A 40 -6.90 9.99 -9.65
N ASN A 41 -6.11 9.19 -8.91
CA ASN A 41 -4.79 9.55 -8.39
C ASN A 41 -3.68 8.65 -8.96
N ARG A 42 -3.65 8.46 -10.29
CA ARG A 42 -2.78 7.47 -10.97
C ARG A 42 -1.30 7.58 -10.62
N VAL A 43 -0.75 8.79 -10.52
CA VAL A 43 0.67 8.98 -10.17
C VAL A 43 0.98 8.39 -8.79
N MET A 44 0.11 8.65 -7.80
CA MET A 44 0.27 8.08 -6.46
C MET A 44 0.04 6.57 -6.46
N ALA A 45 -0.94 6.09 -7.25
CA ALA A 45 -1.20 4.66 -7.39
C ALA A 45 0.03 3.91 -7.94
N ASP A 46 0.69 4.47 -8.97
CA ASP A 46 1.91 3.91 -9.55
C ASP A 46 3.06 3.89 -8.53
N GLU A 47 3.21 4.95 -7.72
CA GLU A 47 4.22 4.98 -6.65
C GLU A 47 3.98 3.92 -5.58
N VAL A 48 2.73 3.78 -5.09
CA VAL A 48 2.38 2.73 -4.14
C VAL A 48 2.69 1.36 -4.74
N PHE A 49 2.25 1.13 -5.98
CA PHE A 49 2.47 -0.13 -6.69
C PHE A 49 3.96 -0.49 -6.73
N LEU A 50 4.83 0.46 -7.12
CA LEU A 50 6.27 0.22 -7.20
C LEU A 50 6.88 -0.15 -5.84
N ILE A 51 6.47 0.52 -4.75
CA ILE A 51 6.94 0.19 -3.40
C ILE A 51 6.56 -1.24 -3.05
N VAL A 52 5.27 -1.59 -3.16
CA VAL A 52 4.79 -2.92 -2.77
C VAL A 52 5.21 -4.03 -3.72
N ASP A 53 5.53 -3.71 -4.98
CA ASP A 53 6.06 -4.66 -5.94
C ASP A 53 7.55 -4.96 -5.76
N SER A 54 8.31 -3.98 -5.26
CA SER A 54 9.73 -4.16 -4.94
C SER A 54 9.98 -5.00 -3.68
N PHE A 55 8.95 -5.21 -2.84
CA PHE A 55 9.09 -5.94 -1.60
C PHE A 55 9.20 -7.46 -1.80
N VAL A 56 10.24 -8.06 -1.23
CA VAL A 56 10.44 -9.51 -1.23
C VAL A 56 9.72 -10.10 -0.02
N TYR A 57 8.74 -10.97 -0.26
CA TYR A 57 7.85 -11.59 0.74
C TYR A 57 8.52 -12.54 1.76
N SER A 58 9.79 -12.34 2.13
CA SER A 58 10.48 -13.22 3.07
C SER A 58 10.08 -12.93 4.51
N GLY A 59 9.44 -13.89 5.17
CA GLY A 59 9.20 -13.85 6.61
C GLY A 59 7.98 -13.06 7.07
N ILE A 60 7.11 -12.61 6.17
CA ILE A 60 5.82 -12.00 6.53
C ILE A 60 4.71 -13.05 6.66
N ASP A 61 3.68 -12.73 7.45
CA ASP A 61 2.48 -13.56 7.59
C ASP A 61 1.71 -13.66 6.25
N ALA A 62 1.04 -14.80 6.02
CA ALA A 62 0.24 -15.05 4.83
C ALA A 62 -0.93 -14.04 4.67
N SER A 63 -1.49 -13.54 5.77
CA SER A 63 -2.52 -12.49 5.77
C SER A 63 -1.99 -11.19 5.15
N LEU A 64 -0.84 -10.69 5.61
CA LEU A 64 -0.22 -9.49 5.04
C LEU A 64 0.17 -9.68 3.57
N ALA A 65 0.58 -10.89 3.17
CA ALA A 65 0.82 -11.19 1.75
C ALA A 65 -0.44 -11.02 0.89
N ILE A 66 -1.62 -11.42 1.41
CA ILE A 66 -2.91 -11.19 0.75
C ILE A 66 -3.23 -9.70 0.69
N ASP A 67 -3.03 -8.95 1.78
CA ASP A 67 -3.30 -7.51 1.82
C ASP A 67 -2.43 -6.74 0.80
N ILE A 68 -1.16 -7.12 0.65
CA ILE A 68 -0.27 -6.57 -0.38
C ILE A 68 -0.82 -6.86 -1.78
N LEU A 69 -1.31 -8.08 -2.04
CA LEU A 69 -1.91 -8.42 -3.34
C LEU A 69 -3.15 -7.58 -3.62
N VAL A 70 -4.03 -7.40 -2.64
CA VAL A 70 -5.22 -6.53 -2.77
C VAL A 70 -4.82 -5.10 -3.11
N LEU A 71 -3.81 -4.56 -2.42
CA LEU A 71 -3.32 -3.20 -2.70
C LEU A 71 -2.71 -3.08 -4.11
N LYS A 72 -1.97 -4.10 -4.57
CA LYS A 72 -1.45 -4.17 -5.96
C LYS A 72 -2.56 -4.16 -7.01
N GLU A 73 -3.64 -4.89 -6.77
CA GLU A 73 -4.78 -4.94 -7.70
C GLU A 73 -5.48 -3.58 -7.79
N ARG A 74 -5.77 -2.97 -6.63
CA ARG A 74 -6.43 -1.66 -6.55
C ARG A 74 -5.62 -0.55 -7.22
N THR A 75 -4.31 -0.53 -7.01
CA THR A 75 -3.42 0.51 -7.56
C THR A 75 -3.21 0.38 -9.07
N ARG A 76 -3.30 -0.84 -9.64
CA ARG A 76 -3.26 -1.02 -11.11
C ARG A 76 -4.50 -0.50 -11.84
N GLY A 77 -5.63 -0.35 -11.14
CA GLY A 77 -6.89 0.09 -11.74
C GLY A 77 -7.47 -0.92 -12.73
N ARG A 78 -7.46 -2.21 -12.39
CA ARG A 78 -8.18 -3.27 -13.11
C ARG A 78 -9.26 -3.87 -12.25
#